data_AF-A0A5B9FRG2-F1
#
_entry.id   AF-A0A5B9FRG2-F1
#
_cell.length_a   1.000
_cell.length_b   1.000
_cell.length_c   1.000
_cell.angle_alpha   90.00
_cell.angle_beta   90.00
_cell.angle_gamma   90.00
#
_symmetry.space_group_name_H-M   'P 1'
#
loop_
_entity.id
_entity.type
_entity.pdbx_description
1 polymer ?
#
loop_
_entity_poly.entity_id
_entity_poly.type
_entity_poly.pdbx_seq_one_letter_code
_entity_poly.pdbx_strand_id
1 'polypeptide(L)'
;MKKYFLTVLFIAIAGVFSASAQVTGKWKTIDDETGEEKSIVEIYEKDGKIYGKVVEILNPAKKDAKCTKCSGADKDKPILGLVIIKGLTKDGDEYTDGDILDPNKGKLYSCTVKLDGKDKLDVRGYVGFSFIGRSQTWHRVK
;
A
#
# COMPACT_ATOMS: atom_id res chain seq x y z
N MET A 1 16.69 55.04 -40.82
CA MET A 1 15.47 54.59 -40.11
C MET A 1 15.04 53.22 -40.64
N LYS A 2 15.48 52.12 -40.02
CA LYS A 2 14.95 50.78 -40.28
C LYS A 2 14.84 50.07 -38.94
N LYS A 3 13.60 49.97 -38.44
CA LYS A 3 13.26 49.30 -37.19
C LYS A 3 13.14 47.80 -37.49
N TYR A 4 14.08 47.00 -37.00
CA TYR A 4 13.96 45.55 -37.01
C TYR A 4 13.10 45.14 -35.81
N PHE A 5 11.86 44.74 -36.06
CA PHE A 5 10.99 44.12 -35.07
C PHE A 5 11.47 42.67 -34.86
N LEU A 6 12.13 42.42 -33.73
CA LEU A 6 12.47 41.07 -33.27
C LEU A 6 11.30 40.56 -32.43
N THR A 7 10.44 39.75 -33.04
CA THR A 7 9.38 39.03 -32.32
C THR A 7 9.98 37.78 -31.69
N VAL A 8 10.17 37.78 -30.37
CA VAL A 8 10.62 36.62 -29.60
C VAL A 8 9.41 35.70 -29.39
N LEU A 9 9.44 34.50 -29.99
CA LEU A 9 8.44 33.46 -29.78
C LEU A 9 8.73 32.75 -28.45
N PHE A 10 7.92 33.04 -27.43
CA PHE A 10 7.99 32.39 -26.13
C PHE A 10 7.28 31.04 -26.21
N ILE A 11 8.01 29.96 -26.46
CA ILE A 11 7.47 28.60 -26.39
C ILE A 11 7.36 28.22 -24.91
N ALA A 12 6.15 28.30 -24.38
CA ALA A 12 5.82 27.77 -23.05
C ALA A 12 5.79 26.24 -23.12
N ILE A 13 6.84 25.60 -22.60
CA ILE A 13 6.85 24.15 -22.37
C ILE A 13 5.94 23.89 -21.16
N ALA A 14 4.67 23.59 -21.42
CA ALA A 14 3.79 23.02 -20.41
C ALA A 14 4.22 21.55 -20.20
N GLY A 15 5.03 21.30 -19.18
CA GLY A 15 5.37 19.94 -18.76
C GLY A 15 4.10 19.19 -18.35
N VAL A 16 3.71 18.20 -19.13
CA VAL A 16 2.61 17.29 -18.78
C VAL A 16 3.11 16.38 -17.66
N PHE A 17 2.82 16.74 -16.42
CA PHE A 17 3.04 15.85 -15.28
C PHE A 17 2.03 14.70 -15.37
N SER A 18 2.40 13.63 -16.05
CA SER A 18 1.71 12.35 -15.92
C SER A 18 1.98 11.84 -14.50
N ALA A 19 1.02 12.02 -13.60
CA ALA A 19 1.04 11.34 -12.31
C ALA A 19 1.03 9.84 -12.57
N SER A 20 2.19 9.20 -12.43
CA SER A 20 2.29 7.74 -12.48
C SER A 20 1.46 7.16 -11.33
N ALA A 21 0.79 6.02 -11.58
CA ALA A 21 0.14 5.31 -10.49
C ALA A 21 1.20 4.91 -9.46
N GLN A 22 0.96 5.21 -8.19
CA GLN A 22 1.86 4.90 -7.08
C GLN A 22 1.19 3.92 -6.12
N VAL A 23 2.01 3.08 -5.48
CA VAL A 23 1.53 2.15 -4.43
C VAL A 23 1.02 2.89 -3.20
N THR A 24 1.49 4.12 -2.97
CA THR A 24 1.03 4.97 -1.88
C THR A 24 -0.44 5.38 -2.08
N GLY A 25 -1.11 5.63 -0.95
CA GLY A 25 -2.52 5.99 -0.89
C GLY A 25 -3.35 5.02 -0.06
N LYS A 26 -4.67 5.18 -0.13
CA LYS A 26 -5.62 4.38 0.65
C LYS A 26 -6.17 3.24 -0.19
N TRP A 27 -6.15 2.06 0.41
CA TRP A 27 -6.52 0.80 -0.24
C TRP A 27 -7.52 0.05 0.62
N LYS A 28 -8.61 -0.36 0.01
CA LYS A 28 -9.61 -1.24 0.60
C LYS A 28 -9.14 -2.69 0.48
N THR A 29 -9.05 -3.38 1.60
CA THR A 29 -8.64 -4.79 1.69
C THR A 29 -9.83 -5.72 1.51
N ILE A 30 -9.67 -6.78 0.73
CA ILE A 30 -10.70 -7.82 0.51
C ILE A 30 -10.23 -9.14 1.12
N ASP A 31 -11.11 -9.84 1.82
CA ASP A 31 -10.88 -11.24 2.20
C ASP A 31 -10.85 -12.12 0.95
N ASP A 32 -9.76 -12.84 0.70
CA ASP A 32 -9.60 -13.72 -0.46
C ASP A 32 -10.40 -15.03 -0.35
N GLU A 33 -10.84 -15.42 0.85
CA GLU A 33 -11.69 -16.60 1.08
C GLU A 33 -13.19 -16.24 1.04
N THR A 34 -13.59 -15.10 1.60
CA THR A 34 -15.01 -14.72 1.74
C THR A 34 -15.47 -13.61 0.78
N GLY A 35 -14.55 -12.85 0.19
CA GLY A 35 -14.86 -11.67 -0.62
C GLY A 35 -15.29 -10.43 0.19
N GLU A 36 -15.25 -10.49 1.52
CA GLU A 36 -15.69 -9.38 2.37
C GLU A 36 -14.69 -8.23 2.41
N GLU A 37 -15.20 -7.01 2.39
CA GLU A 37 -14.40 -5.81 2.63
C GLU A 37 -14.04 -5.70 4.13
N LYS A 38 -12.75 -5.68 4.46
CA LYS A 38 -12.31 -5.69 5.88
C LYS A 38 -11.97 -4.32 6.43
N SER A 39 -11.10 -3.60 5.73
CA SER A 39 -10.43 -2.41 6.25
C SER A 39 -9.94 -1.50 5.14
N ILE A 40 -9.64 -0.25 5.50
CA ILE A 40 -8.84 0.65 4.68
C ILE A 40 -7.43 0.71 5.26
N VAL A 41 -6.44 0.45 4.40
CA VAL A 41 -5.02 0.54 4.72
C VAL A 41 -4.43 1.71 3.95
N GLU A 42 -3.79 2.62 4.67
CA GLU A 42 -2.99 3.70 4.09
C GLU A 42 -1.56 3.20 3.88
N ILE A 43 -1.13 3.13 2.62
CA ILE A 43 0.23 2.84 2.23
C ILE A 43 0.99 4.15 2.09
N TYR A 44 2.14 4.25 2.75
CA TYR A 44 2.96 5.45 2.80
C TYR A 44 4.45 5.09 2.74
N GLU A 45 5.24 6.06 2.29
CA GLU A 45 6.70 5.95 2.29
C GLU A 45 7.26 6.63 3.54
N LYS A 46 8.26 5.99 4.15
CA LYS A 46 9.07 6.55 5.24
C LYS A 46 10.49 6.03 5.10
N ASP A 47 11.47 6.95 5.10
CA ASP A 47 12.90 6.62 5.02
C ASP A 47 13.24 5.71 3.82
N GLY A 48 12.62 5.97 2.67
CA GLY A 48 12.82 5.19 1.42
C GLY A 48 12.15 3.82 1.41
N LYS A 49 11.34 3.48 2.42
CA LYS A 49 10.64 2.20 2.55
C LYS A 49 9.13 2.38 2.59
N ILE A 50 8.41 1.38 2.12
CA ILE A 50 6.95 1.36 2.11
C ILE A 50 6.39 0.66 3.36
N TYR A 51 5.38 1.29 3.95
CA TYR A 51 4.64 0.82 5.11
C TYR A 51 3.13 0.90 4.83
N GLY A 52 2.34 0.13 5.58
CA GLY A 52 0.88 0.12 5.45
C GLY A 52 0.23 0.13 6.82
N LYS A 53 -0.58 1.14 7.10
CA LYS A 53 -1.29 1.33 8.37
C LYS A 53 -2.78 1.14 8.20
N VAL A 54 -3.42 0.38 9.08
CA VAL A 54 -4.88 0.27 9.11
C VAL A 54 -5.45 1.60 9.59
N VAL A 55 -6.20 2.30 8.75
CA VAL A 55 -6.81 3.60 9.08
C VAL A 55 -8.31 3.53 9.27
N GLU A 56 -8.96 2.45 8.82
CA GLU A 56 -10.39 2.21 9.03
C GLU A 56 -10.68 0.71 9.10
N ILE A 57 -11.61 0.31 9.97
CA ILE A 57 -12.17 -1.05 10.02
C ILE A 57 -13.62 -0.96 9.56
N LEU A 58 -13.96 -1.66 8.47
CA LEU A 58 -15.26 -1.55 7.81
C LEU A 58 -16.34 -2.36 8.54
N ASN A 59 -15.97 -3.43 9.23
CA ASN A 59 -16.89 -4.20 10.07
C ASN A 59 -17.08 -3.51 11.44
N PRO A 60 -18.28 -2.97 11.76
CA PRO A 60 -18.52 -2.27 13.01
C PRO A 60 -18.26 -3.12 14.25
N ALA A 61 -18.53 -4.42 14.19
CA ALA A 61 -18.33 -5.34 15.31
C ALA A 61 -16.84 -5.59 15.62
N LYS A 62 -15.93 -5.16 14.74
CA LYS A 62 -14.48 -5.34 14.89
C LYS A 62 -13.72 -4.03 15.11
N LYS A 63 -14.39 -2.88 15.28
CA LYS A 63 -13.73 -1.57 15.42
C LYS A 63 -12.73 -1.50 16.58
N ASP A 64 -13.05 -2.13 17.69
CA ASP A 64 -12.19 -2.17 18.90
C ASP A 64 -11.33 -3.43 19.00
N ALA A 65 -11.24 -4.22 17.90
CA ALA A 65 -10.45 -5.44 17.89
C ALA A 65 -8.98 -5.13 18.15
N LYS A 66 -8.36 -5.94 19.01
CA LYS A 66 -6.93 -5.90 19.33
C LYS A 66 -6.21 -7.11 18.74
N CYS A 67 -4.94 -6.97 18.40
CA CYS A 67 -4.13 -8.11 17.99
C CYS A 67 -3.66 -8.94 19.19
N THR A 68 -4.56 -9.71 19.79
CA THR A 68 -4.27 -10.54 20.98
C THR A 68 -3.33 -11.70 20.69
N LYS A 69 -3.29 -12.16 19.43
CA LYS A 69 -2.38 -13.22 18.97
C LYS A 69 -1.01 -12.70 18.53
N CYS A 70 -0.85 -11.39 18.35
CA CYS A 70 0.44 -10.81 18.01
C CYS A 70 1.45 -10.96 19.15
N SER A 71 2.72 -10.87 18.81
CA SER A 71 3.84 -10.89 19.75
C SER A 71 4.60 -9.56 19.73
N GLY A 72 5.50 -9.38 20.69
CA GLY A 72 6.38 -8.23 20.78
C GLY A 72 5.63 -6.90 20.84
N ALA A 73 6.08 -5.93 20.04
CA ALA A 73 5.54 -4.58 20.05
C ALA A 73 4.09 -4.50 19.55
N ASP A 74 3.56 -5.51 18.86
CA ASP A 74 2.20 -5.48 18.29
C ASP A 74 1.17 -6.21 19.15
N LYS A 75 1.61 -6.88 20.21
CA LYS A 75 0.75 -7.60 21.13
C LYS A 75 -0.24 -6.64 21.81
N ASP A 76 -1.52 -7.03 21.81
CA ASP A 76 -2.63 -6.31 22.47
C ASP A 76 -2.85 -4.87 21.99
N LYS A 77 -2.20 -4.46 20.90
CA LYS A 77 -2.49 -3.18 20.24
C LYS A 77 -3.82 -3.22 19.50
N PRO A 78 -4.58 -2.12 19.45
CA PRO A 78 -5.71 -1.98 18.55
C PRO A 78 -5.28 -2.27 17.11
N ILE A 79 -6.11 -3.02 16.37
CA ILE A 79 -5.89 -3.27 14.95
C ILE A 79 -6.02 -1.95 14.18
N LEU A 80 -6.98 -1.10 14.58
CA LEU A 80 -7.06 0.27 14.09
C LEU A 80 -5.79 1.03 14.48
N GLY A 81 -5.09 1.57 13.49
CA GLY A 81 -3.83 2.26 13.65
C GLY A 81 -2.58 1.36 13.64
N LEU A 82 -2.75 0.04 13.52
CA LEU A 82 -1.62 -0.90 13.46
C LEU A 82 -0.92 -0.80 12.10
N VAL A 83 0.42 -0.82 12.11
CA VAL A 83 1.23 -0.90 10.89
C VAL A 83 1.40 -2.37 10.54
N ILE A 84 0.68 -2.81 9.50
CA ILE A 84 0.66 -4.21 9.07
C ILE A 84 1.64 -4.50 7.94
N ILE A 85 1.90 -3.57 7.02
CA ILE A 85 3.00 -3.70 6.04
C ILE A 85 4.21 -2.95 6.58
N LYS A 86 5.38 -3.61 6.56
CA LYS A 86 6.57 -3.17 7.27
C LYS A 86 7.80 -3.21 6.38
N GLY A 87 8.20 -2.03 5.91
CA GLY A 87 9.55 -1.78 5.42
C GLY A 87 9.86 -2.38 4.04
N LEU A 88 8.88 -2.42 3.13
CA LEU A 88 9.13 -2.91 1.78
C LEU A 88 10.06 -1.97 1.02
N THR A 89 10.92 -2.53 0.18
CA THR A 89 11.87 -1.81 -0.67
C THR A 89 11.48 -2.02 -2.12
N LYS A 90 11.67 -1.00 -2.96
CA LYS A 90 11.36 -1.10 -4.39
C LYS A 90 12.34 -2.04 -5.09
N ASP A 91 11.82 -2.99 -5.85
CA ASP A 91 12.57 -3.86 -6.75
C ASP A 91 11.84 -3.92 -8.11
N GLY A 92 12.45 -3.33 -9.14
CA GLY A 92 11.84 -3.22 -10.46
C GLY A 92 10.46 -2.53 -10.44
N ASP A 93 9.41 -3.32 -10.72
CA ASP A 93 8.02 -2.89 -10.77
C ASP A 93 7.19 -3.27 -9.53
N GLU A 94 7.82 -3.86 -8.52
CA GLU A 94 7.20 -4.26 -7.25
C GLU A 94 7.95 -3.70 -6.03
N TYR A 95 7.39 -3.97 -4.85
CA TYR A 95 8.00 -3.66 -3.55
C TYR A 95 8.05 -4.94 -2.72
N THR A 96 9.23 -5.30 -2.20
CA THR A 96 9.52 -6.58 -1.54
C THR A 96 10.47 -6.40 -0.35
N ASP A 97 11.09 -7.46 0.17
CA ASP A 97 12.09 -7.45 1.26
C ASP A 97 11.61 -6.89 2.61
N GLY A 98 10.29 -6.88 2.82
CA GLY A 98 9.68 -6.58 4.10
C GLY A 98 8.56 -7.55 4.42
N ASP A 99 7.77 -7.21 5.44
CA ASP A 99 6.78 -8.12 6.00
C ASP A 99 5.37 -7.55 5.99
N ILE A 100 4.39 -8.46 5.99
CA ILE A 100 2.99 -8.20 6.30
C ILE A 100 2.56 -8.99 7.55
N LEU A 101 1.95 -8.29 8.50
CA LEU A 101 1.36 -8.85 9.70
C LEU A 101 -0.11 -9.24 9.44
N ASP A 102 -0.46 -10.50 9.64
CA ASP A 102 -1.86 -10.92 9.77
C ASP A 102 -2.29 -10.81 11.24
N PRO A 103 -3.11 -9.81 11.63
CA PRO A 103 -3.52 -9.63 13.01
C PRO A 103 -4.46 -10.74 13.51
N ASN A 104 -5.11 -11.49 12.62
CA ASN A 104 -6.00 -12.59 12.99
C ASN A 104 -5.23 -13.88 13.34
N LYS A 105 -4.00 -14.00 12.82
CA LYS A 105 -3.08 -15.12 13.09
C LYS A 105 -1.94 -14.73 14.01
N GLY A 106 -1.66 -13.43 14.17
CA GLY A 106 -0.53 -12.91 14.95
C GLY A 106 0.82 -13.20 14.32
N LYS A 107 0.87 -13.43 13.00
CA LYS A 107 2.06 -13.89 12.28
C LYS A 107 2.52 -12.87 11.25
N LEU A 108 3.83 -12.74 11.12
CA LEU A 108 4.48 -12.00 10.04
C LEU A 108 4.77 -12.96 8.89
N TYR A 109 4.60 -12.43 7.68
CA TYR A 109 4.88 -13.10 6.43
C TYR A 109 5.74 -12.18 5.58
N SER A 110 6.70 -12.72 4.84
CA SER A 110 7.39 -11.93 3.81
C SER A 110 6.35 -11.43 2.80
N CYS A 111 6.52 -10.20 2.34
CA CYS A 111 5.51 -9.50 1.59
C CYS A 111 6.04 -8.92 0.29
N THR A 112 5.25 -9.07 -0.77
CA THR A 112 5.44 -8.39 -2.04
C THR A 112 4.18 -7.61 -2.38
N VAL A 113 4.34 -6.38 -2.88
CA VAL A 113 3.26 -5.49 -3.30
C VAL A 113 3.54 -4.98 -4.70
N LYS A 114 2.54 -5.10 -5.59
CA LYS A 114 2.63 -4.68 -6.99
C LYS A 114 1.36 -3.99 -7.44
N LEU A 115 1.47 -2.95 -8.24
CA LEU A 115 0.30 -2.33 -8.88
C LEU A 115 -0.19 -3.18 -10.05
N ASP A 116 -1.49 -3.47 -10.05
CA ASP A 116 -2.21 -3.98 -11.22
C ASP A 116 -3.05 -2.82 -11.81
N GLY A 117 -2.47 -2.13 -12.78
CA GLY A 117 -3.06 -0.90 -13.32
C GLY A 117 -3.07 0.24 -12.31
N LYS A 118 -4.14 1.05 -12.32
CA LYS A 118 -4.22 2.28 -11.49
C LYS A 118 -4.91 2.07 -10.14
N ASP A 119 -5.92 1.19 -10.11
CA ASP A 119 -6.90 1.09 -9.03
C ASP A 119 -6.87 -0.26 -8.30
N LYS A 120 -5.94 -1.16 -8.65
CA LYS A 120 -5.74 -2.43 -7.96
C LYS A 120 -4.30 -2.58 -7.49
N LEU A 121 -4.16 -3.26 -6.37
CA LEU A 121 -2.90 -3.57 -5.75
C LEU A 121 -2.88 -5.05 -5.39
N ASP A 122 -1.93 -5.78 -5.95
CA ASP A 122 -1.69 -7.16 -5.60
C ASP A 122 -0.76 -7.19 -4.39
N VAL A 123 -1.24 -7.81 -3.32
CA VAL A 123 -0.53 -7.95 -2.05
C VAL A 123 -0.35 -9.43 -1.76
N ARG A 124 0.89 -9.90 -1.75
CA ARG A 124 1.22 -11.31 -1.49
C ARG A 124 1.98 -11.44 -0.19
N GLY A 125 1.51 -12.35 0.67
CA GLY A 125 2.21 -12.77 1.89
C GLY A 125 2.63 -14.23 1.80
N TYR A 126 3.87 -14.56 2.14
CA TYR A 126 4.42 -15.91 2.01
C TYR A 126 5.40 -16.28 3.14
N VAL A 127 5.70 -17.58 3.27
CA VAL A 127 6.66 -18.11 4.25
C VAL A 127 7.85 -18.71 3.52
N GLY A 128 9.05 -18.14 3.72
CA GLY A 128 10.28 -18.59 3.08
C GLY A 128 10.28 -18.28 1.59
N PHE A 129 9.73 -19.17 0.77
CA PHE A 129 9.64 -18.97 -0.68
C PHE A 129 8.29 -18.40 -1.11
N SER A 130 8.28 -17.53 -2.12
CA SER A 130 7.08 -16.81 -2.56
C SER A 130 5.94 -17.71 -3.05
N PHE A 131 6.21 -18.95 -3.48
CA PHE A 131 5.17 -19.89 -3.91
C PHE A 131 4.32 -20.46 -2.76
N ILE A 132 4.81 -20.45 -1.52
CA ILE A 132 4.06 -20.89 -0.33
C ILE A 132 3.46 -19.67 0.36
N GLY A 133 2.34 -19.17 -0.17
CA GLY A 133 1.72 -17.95 0.31
C GLY A 133 0.28 -17.76 -0.16
N ARG A 134 -0.30 -16.62 0.24
CA ARG A 134 -1.62 -16.14 -0.20
C ARG A 134 -1.47 -14.78 -0.86
N SER A 135 -2.30 -14.53 -1.86
CA SER A 135 -2.40 -13.24 -2.54
C SER A 135 -3.77 -12.65 -2.28
N GLN A 136 -3.83 -11.34 -2.09
CA GLN A 136 -5.04 -10.55 -2.01
C GLN A 136 -4.95 -9.43 -3.04
N THR A 137 -6.09 -9.08 -3.64
CA THR A 137 -6.22 -7.87 -4.44
C THR A 137 -6.91 -6.82 -3.58
N TRP A 138 -6.25 -5.68 -3.41
CA TRP A 138 -6.80 -4.51 -2.74
C TRP A 138 -7.24 -3.48 -3.78
N HIS A 139 -8.24 -2.68 -3.43
CA HIS A 139 -8.85 -1.70 -4.34
C HIS A 139 -8.58 -0.27 -3.87
N ARG A 140 -8.18 0.60 -4.77
CA ARG A 140 -7.94 2.01 -4.42
C ARG A 140 -9.23 2.66 -3.93
N VAL A 141 -9.14 3.38 -2.82
CA VAL A 141 -10.25 4.21 -2.33
C VAL A 141 -10.31 5.47 -3.20
N LYS A 142 -11.51 5.78 -3.72
CA LYS A 142 -11.79 6.94 -4.58
C LYS A 142 -12.31 8.11 -3.77
#